data_AF-A0A0W0ZLB3-F1
#
_entry.id   AF-A0A0W0ZLB3-F1
#
_cell.length_a   1.000
_cell.length_b   1.000
_cell.length_c   1.000
_cell.angle_alpha   90.00
_cell.angle_beta   90.00
_cell.angle_gamma   90.00
#
_symmetry.space_group_name_H-M   'P 1'
#
loop_
_entity.id
_entity.type
_entity.pdbx_description
1 polymer ?
#
loop_
_entity_poly.entity_id
_entity_poly.type
_entity_poly.pdbx_seq_one_letter_code
_entity_poly.pdbx_strand_id
1 'polypeptide(L)'
;MKLNLTVFSEEHKNILRDRRKLILETLDTIAAYLVENGDVESEWRMMLTREHRINYYDVIPEKGPLRPHEIDLEFFVVDENNHPETKIFKKDVLKANNAIIRIVSTKLKERKTKLIQMKQGAPNEHLELINAHIEHTESLIKKCFNLKIGGQLLVTEVGGLHFIDEILKQIKDNEINSLTHENYIQFKKNMDDLKELVSMYSPQSAQEDYVSLCSRKDIVDKRQQFNKSFNVCKSLLHSFSQDGLLASDMEQSILMSFNNLQHMFFAKCDVYFMVIT
;
A
#
# COMPACT_ATOMS: atom_id res chain seq x y z
N MET A 1 -9.54 10.83 -7.30
CA MET A 1 -8.75 10.54 -8.47
C MET A 1 -8.43 9.09 -8.25
N LYS A 2 -9.14 8.26 -8.99
CA LYS A 2 -8.98 6.81 -8.89
C LYS A 2 -7.70 6.48 -9.61
N LEU A 3 -6.77 5.88 -8.88
CA LEU A 3 -5.47 5.54 -9.42
C LEU A 3 -5.63 4.23 -10.18
N ASN A 4 -5.74 4.33 -11.50
CA ASN A 4 -6.02 3.19 -12.35
C ASN A 4 -4.74 2.38 -12.56
N LEU A 5 -4.80 1.07 -12.27
CA LEU A 5 -3.68 0.16 -12.48
C LEU A 5 -3.17 0.17 -13.91
N THR A 6 -4.06 0.41 -14.88
CA THR A 6 -3.74 0.48 -16.31
C THR A 6 -2.73 1.58 -16.63
N VAL A 7 -2.70 2.66 -15.83
CA VAL A 7 -1.86 3.85 -16.01
C VAL A 7 -0.46 3.67 -15.41
N PHE A 8 -0.29 2.77 -14.44
CA PHE A 8 1.02 2.47 -13.88
C PHE A 8 1.97 1.87 -14.92
N SER A 9 3.27 2.12 -14.75
CA SER A 9 4.33 1.40 -15.46
C SER A 9 4.26 -0.10 -15.14
N GLU A 10 4.76 -0.95 -16.04
CA GLU A 10 4.84 -2.39 -15.75
C GLU A 10 5.73 -2.70 -14.55
N GLU A 11 6.77 -1.89 -14.31
CA GLU A 11 7.59 -1.99 -13.10
C GLU A 11 6.74 -1.81 -11.83
N HIS A 12 5.97 -0.73 -11.75
CA HIS A 12 5.07 -0.47 -10.63
C HIS A 12 3.98 -1.55 -10.48
N LYS A 13 3.43 -2.03 -11.59
CA LYS A 13 2.48 -3.16 -11.58
C LYS A 13 3.12 -4.43 -11.04
N ASN A 14 4.35 -4.75 -11.42
CA ASN A 14 5.06 -5.94 -10.96
C ASN A 14 5.32 -5.91 -9.46
N ILE A 15 5.77 -4.77 -8.91
CA ILE A 15 5.94 -4.60 -7.46
C ILE A 15 4.63 -4.93 -6.71
N LEU A 16 3.51 -4.39 -7.21
CA LEU A 16 2.20 -4.62 -6.60
C LEU A 16 1.74 -6.09 -6.76
N ARG A 17 2.01 -6.73 -7.91
CA ARG A 17 1.73 -8.17 -8.16
C ARG A 17 2.51 -9.07 -7.20
N ASP A 18 3.79 -8.78 -6.97
CA ASP A 18 4.64 -9.57 -6.07
C ASP A 18 4.14 -9.49 -4.62
N ARG A 19 3.75 -8.29 -4.17
CA ARG A 19 3.16 -8.13 -2.83
C ARG A 19 1.86 -8.90 -2.67
N ARG A 20 1.03 -8.95 -3.71
CA ARG A 20 -0.18 -9.76 -3.70
C ARG A 20 0.15 -11.23 -3.53
N LYS A 21 1.11 -11.76 -4.30
CA LYS A 21 1.53 -13.17 -4.19
C LYS A 21 1.90 -13.52 -2.75
N LEU A 22 2.70 -12.67 -2.09
CA LEU A 22 3.07 -12.85 -0.69
C LEU A 22 1.86 -12.85 0.27
N ILE A 23 0.93 -11.90 0.10
CA ILE A 23 -0.30 -11.85 0.92
C ILE A 23 -1.09 -13.15 0.76
N LEU A 24 -1.26 -13.62 -0.48
CA LEU A 24 -2.03 -14.83 -0.78
C LEU A 24 -1.39 -16.09 -0.18
N GLU A 25 -0.08 -16.27 -0.37
CA GLU A 25 0.67 -17.41 0.19
C GLU A 25 0.60 -17.43 1.73
N THR A 26 0.71 -16.25 2.35
CA THR A 26 0.61 -16.14 3.81
C THR A 26 -0.80 -16.45 4.30
N LEU A 27 -1.84 -15.98 3.62
CA LEU A 27 -3.23 -16.25 3.99
C LEU A 27 -3.62 -17.72 3.80
N ASP A 28 -3.14 -18.38 2.73
CA ASP A 28 -3.35 -19.83 2.55
C ASP A 28 -2.66 -20.63 3.66
N THR A 29 -1.46 -20.22 4.06
CA THR A 29 -0.73 -20.84 5.18
C THR A 29 -1.52 -20.73 6.49
N ILE A 30 -2.09 -19.55 6.78
CA ILE A 30 -2.92 -19.34 7.97
C ILE A 30 -4.23 -20.13 7.89
N ALA A 31 -4.84 -20.22 6.71
CA ALA A 31 -6.05 -20.99 6.51
C ALA A 31 -5.81 -22.49 6.73
N ALA A 32 -4.69 -23.03 6.24
CA ALA A 32 -4.28 -24.40 6.50
C ALA A 32 -4.18 -24.67 8.00
N TYR A 33 -3.52 -23.77 8.75
CA TYR A 33 -3.43 -23.87 10.21
C TYR A 33 -4.80 -23.87 10.90
N LEU A 34 -5.71 -22.98 10.50
CA LEU A 34 -7.06 -22.92 11.08
C LEU A 34 -7.89 -24.19 10.78
N VAL A 35 -7.74 -24.77 9.59
CA VAL A 35 -8.41 -26.03 9.20
C VAL A 35 -7.85 -27.22 9.98
N GLU A 36 -6.52 -27.36 10.06
CA GLU A 36 -5.86 -28.44 10.79
C GLU A 36 -6.27 -28.50 12.26
N ASN A 37 -6.59 -27.33 12.84
CA ASN A 37 -7.02 -27.22 14.23
C ASN A 37 -8.54 -27.25 14.41
N GLY A 38 -9.32 -27.45 13.35
CA GLY A 38 -10.79 -27.55 13.40
C GLY A 38 -11.50 -26.23 13.74
N ASP A 39 -10.84 -25.08 13.55
CA ASP A 39 -11.45 -23.76 13.80
C ASP A 39 -12.32 -23.28 12.63
N VAL A 40 -12.11 -23.82 11.44
CA VAL A 40 -12.87 -23.53 10.21
C VAL A 40 -12.98 -24.79 9.34
N GLU A 41 -14.01 -24.85 8.50
CA GLU A 41 -14.22 -25.96 7.56
C GLU A 41 -13.22 -25.94 6.40
N SER A 42 -12.95 -27.10 5.80
CA SER A 42 -12.02 -27.23 4.66
C SER A 42 -12.43 -26.39 3.44
N GLU A 43 -13.73 -26.18 3.24
CA GLU A 43 -14.28 -25.32 2.19
C GLU A 43 -13.84 -23.86 2.35
N TRP A 44 -13.54 -23.43 3.58
CA TRP A 44 -13.07 -22.08 3.86
C TRP A 44 -11.73 -21.77 3.20
N ARG A 45 -10.83 -22.76 3.15
CA ARG A 45 -9.56 -22.66 2.41
C ARG A 45 -9.82 -22.54 0.91
N MET A 46 -10.76 -23.30 0.36
CA MET A 46 -11.15 -23.19 -1.06
C MET A 46 -11.80 -21.84 -1.40
N MET A 47 -12.59 -21.27 -0.49
CA MET A 47 -13.19 -19.94 -0.67
C MET A 47 -12.12 -18.87 -0.77
N LEU A 48 -11.09 -18.93 0.09
CA LEU A 48 -9.92 -18.06 -0.02
C LEU A 48 -9.28 -18.23 -1.40
N THR A 49 -8.96 -19.46 -1.80
CA THR A 49 -8.38 -19.76 -3.14
C THR A 49 -9.19 -19.22 -4.32
N ARG A 50 -10.52 -19.17 -4.19
CA ARG A 50 -11.42 -18.66 -5.23
C ARG A 50 -11.51 -17.13 -5.23
N GLU A 51 -11.59 -16.49 -4.07
CA GLU A 51 -11.53 -15.02 -3.97
C GLU A 51 -10.18 -14.46 -4.45
N HIS A 52 -9.10 -15.25 -4.38
CA HIS A 52 -7.78 -14.91 -4.91
C HIS A 52 -7.73 -14.63 -6.42
N ARG A 53 -8.74 -15.04 -7.20
CA ARG A 53 -8.80 -14.78 -8.65
C ARG A 53 -9.19 -13.35 -9.01
N ILE A 54 -9.55 -12.53 -8.01
CA ILE A 54 -9.93 -11.13 -8.21
C ILE A 54 -8.71 -10.26 -7.88
N ASN A 55 -8.36 -9.33 -8.77
CA ASN A 55 -7.27 -8.38 -8.56
C ASN A 55 -7.69 -7.38 -7.47
N TYR A 56 -6.92 -7.24 -6.39
CA TYR A 56 -7.23 -6.28 -5.32
C TYR A 56 -6.00 -5.43 -5.07
N TYR A 57 -6.15 -4.12 -5.23
CA TYR A 57 -5.19 -3.15 -4.77
C TYR A 57 -5.96 -2.13 -3.95
N ASP A 58 -5.58 -2.00 -2.68
CA ASP A 58 -6.13 -0.96 -1.80
C ASP A 58 -5.79 0.40 -2.43
N VAL A 59 -6.71 1.35 -2.44
CA VAL A 59 -6.43 2.71 -2.94
C VAL A 59 -6.57 3.71 -1.79
N ILE A 60 -5.95 4.87 -1.94
CA ILE A 60 -5.92 5.93 -0.93
C ILE A 60 -6.99 6.98 -1.26
N PRO A 61 -7.83 7.39 -0.29
CA PRO A 61 -9.00 8.25 -0.55
C PRO A 61 -8.60 9.70 -0.78
N GLU A 62 -9.10 10.31 -1.87
CA GLU A 62 -8.66 11.59 -2.44
C GLU A 62 -8.60 12.81 -1.50
N LYS A 63 -9.32 12.83 -0.36
CA LYS A 63 -9.26 13.90 0.68
C LYS A 63 -9.60 13.38 2.08
N GLY A 64 -8.88 13.86 3.10
CA GLY A 64 -9.13 13.63 4.53
C GLY A 64 -8.17 12.61 5.18
N PRO A 65 -8.16 12.50 6.53
CA PRO A 65 -7.50 11.37 7.20
C PRO A 65 -8.12 10.07 6.70
N LEU A 66 -7.31 9.04 6.42
CA LEU A 66 -7.73 7.71 5.95
C LEU A 66 -9.00 7.24 6.70
N ARG A 67 -10.18 7.42 6.07
CA ARG A 67 -11.45 6.86 6.52
C ARG A 67 -11.95 5.84 5.49
N PRO A 68 -12.70 4.81 5.93
CA PRO A 68 -12.70 3.50 5.29
C PRO A 68 -13.54 3.33 4.00
N HIS A 69 -13.77 4.37 3.19
CA HIS A 69 -14.80 4.29 2.14
C HIS A 69 -14.41 5.07 0.86
N GLU A 70 -14.64 4.43 -0.30
CA GLU A 70 -14.86 4.97 -1.67
C GLU A 70 -13.75 4.85 -2.73
N ILE A 71 -13.66 3.74 -3.48
CA ILE A 71 -12.82 3.61 -4.70
C ILE A 71 -13.40 2.55 -5.67
N ASP A 72 -13.51 2.90 -6.97
CA ASP A 72 -13.82 1.95 -8.07
C ASP A 72 -12.53 1.52 -8.77
N LEU A 73 -12.48 0.26 -9.22
CA LEU A 73 -11.33 -0.39 -9.85
C LEU A 73 -11.68 -0.92 -11.25
N GLU A 74 -10.75 -0.75 -12.20
CA GLU A 74 -10.76 -1.41 -13.51
C GLU A 74 -9.81 -2.63 -13.50
N PHE A 75 -10.27 -3.77 -14.02
CA PHE A 75 -9.52 -5.01 -13.99
C PHE A 75 -9.19 -5.54 -15.38
N PHE A 76 -7.97 -6.03 -15.55
CA PHE A 76 -7.64 -7.03 -16.56
C PHE A 76 -7.82 -8.40 -15.95
N VAL A 77 -8.85 -9.10 -16.40
CA VAL A 77 -9.12 -10.49 -16.04
C VAL A 77 -8.72 -11.34 -17.24
N VAL A 78 -8.13 -12.50 -16.99
CA VAL A 78 -7.98 -13.50 -18.04
C VAL A 78 -9.23 -14.36 -17.99
N ASP A 79 -9.99 -14.43 -19.07
CA ASP A 79 -11.23 -15.19 -19.14
C ASP A 79 -10.96 -16.72 -19.05
N GLU A 80 -12.02 -17.51 -19.01
CA GLU A 80 -11.93 -18.98 -18.92
C GLU A 80 -11.21 -19.62 -20.12
N ASN A 81 -10.94 -18.85 -21.18
CA ASN A 81 -10.26 -19.24 -22.41
C ASN A 81 -8.84 -18.66 -22.51
N ASN A 82 -8.30 -18.10 -21.43
CA ASN A 82 -6.98 -17.48 -21.39
C ASN A 82 -6.82 -16.17 -22.18
N HIS A 83 -7.92 -15.49 -22.54
CA HIS A 83 -7.86 -14.17 -23.19
C HIS A 83 -7.89 -13.02 -22.18
N PRO A 84 -7.10 -11.96 -22.39
CA PRO A 84 -7.19 -10.75 -21.57
C PRO A 84 -8.49 -9.98 -21.87
N GLU A 85 -9.36 -9.88 -20.86
CA GLU A 85 -10.62 -9.14 -20.88
C GLU A 85 -10.56 -7.99 -19.85
N THR A 86 -10.97 -6.79 -20.26
CA THR A 86 -11.14 -5.68 -19.32
C THR A 86 -12.56 -5.72 -18.73
N LYS A 87 -12.69 -6.07 -17.45
CA LYS A 87 -13.98 -6.02 -16.74
C LYS A 87 -14.03 -4.83 -15.78
N ILE A 88 -15.06 -4.02 -15.94
CA ILE A 88 -15.46 -2.98 -14.98
C ILE A 88 -16.38 -3.67 -13.95
N PHE A 89 -15.86 -3.98 -12.77
CA PHE A 89 -16.65 -4.62 -11.71
C PHE A 89 -17.21 -3.58 -10.74
N LYS A 90 -18.55 -3.53 -10.61
CA LYS A 90 -19.28 -2.86 -9.51
C LYS A 90 -19.65 -3.85 -8.41
N LYS A 91 -18.66 -4.52 -7.81
CA LYS A 91 -18.83 -5.21 -6.51
C LYS A 91 -17.99 -4.45 -5.49
N ASP A 92 -18.28 -4.54 -4.21
CA ASP A 92 -17.53 -3.82 -3.15
C ASP A 92 -16.15 -4.47 -2.92
N VAL A 93 -15.28 -4.38 -3.94
CA VAL A 93 -13.95 -5.02 -4.06
C VAL A 93 -12.98 -4.41 -3.04
N LEU A 94 -13.25 -3.16 -2.63
CA LEU A 94 -12.61 -2.38 -1.55
C LEU A 94 -12.50 -3.12 -0.22
N LYS A 95 -13.38 -4.11 -0.01
CA LYS A 95 -13.42 -4.89 1.20
C LYS A 95 -12.70 -6.22 1.09
N ALA A 96 -12.36 -6.81 -0.05
CA ALA A 96 -12.07 -8.25 0.00
C ALA A 96 -10.71 -8.59 0.63
N ASN A 97 -9.58 -7.96 0.27
CA ASN A 97 -8.31 -8.26 0.97
C ASN A 97 -8.39 -7.89 2.46
N ASN A 98 -8.94 -6.71 2.78
CA ASN A 98 -9.12 -6.28 4.16
C ASN A 98 -10.16 -7.13 4.92
N ALA A 99 -11.22 -7.61 4.26
CA ALA A 99 -12.25 -8.46 4.83
C ALA A 99 -11.71 -9.87 4.99
N ILE A 100 -10.99 -10.42 4.03
CA ILE A 100 -10.29 -11.70 4.16
C ILE A 100 -9.30 -11.62 5.32
N ILE A 101 -8.38 -10.64 5.33
CA ILE A 101 -7.43 -10.44 6.43
C ILE A 101 -8.17 -10.23 7.76
N ARG A 102 -9.29 -9.50 7.77
CA ARG A 102 -10.10 -9.28 8.96
C ARG A 102 -10.82 -10.54 9.42
N ILE A 103 -11.40 -11.34 8.52
CA ILE A 103 -12.08 -12.58 8.83
C ILE A 103 -11.05 -13.57 9.39
N VAL A 104 -9.91 -13.71 8.72
CA VAL A 104 -8.77 -14.53 9.18
C VAL A 104 -8.29 -14.06 10.56
N SER A 105 -8.07 -12.76 10.74
CA SER A 105 -7.67 -12.17 12.03
C SER A 105 -8.73 -12.38 13.12
N THR A 106 -10.02 -12.25 12.80
CA THR A 106 -11.11 -12.53 13.72
C THR A 106 -11.11 -14.01 14.13
N LYS A 107 -10.93 -14.95 13.20
CA LYS A 107 -10.83 -16.38 13.51
C LYS A 107 -9.63 -16.70 14.39
N LEU A 108 -8.49 -16.08 14.14
CA LEU A 108 -7.32 -16.21 15.02
C LEU A 108 -7.58 -15.63 16.42
N LYS A 109 -8.31 -14.50 16.53
CA LYS A 109 -8.70 -13.92 17.84
C LYS A 109 -9.68 -14.83 18.58
N GLU A 110 -10.68 -15.38 17.90
CA GLU A 110 -11.61 -16.36 18.46
C GLU A 110 -10.85 -17.58 19.00
N ARG A 111 -9.92 -18.14 18.21
CA ARG A 111 -9.05 -19.24 18.64
C ARG A 111 -8.23 -18.88 19.88
N LYS A 112 -7.58 -17.70 19.89
CA LYS A 112 -6.83 -17.23 21.06
C LYS A 112 -7.70 -17.19 22.32
N THR A 113 -8.93 -16.68 22.21
CA THR A 113 -9.88 -16.66 23.32
C THR A 113 -10.20 -18.07 23.81
N LYS A 114 -10.46 -19.03 22.90
CA LYS A 114 -10.68 -20.44 23.26
C LYS A 114 -9.47 -21.05 23.98
N LEU A 115 -8.25 -20.84 23.46
CA LEU A 115 -7.02 -21.36 24.08
C LEU A 115 -6.80 -20.79 25.49
N ILE A 116 -7.07 -19.50 25.69
CA ILE A 116 -7.01 -18.87 27.01
C ILE A 116 -8.04 -19.47 27.97
N GLN A 117 -9.26 -19.79 27.50
CA GLN A 117 -10.26 -20.47 28.30
C GLN A 117 -9.83 -21.90 28.67
N MET A 118 -9.26 -22.66 27.71
CA MET A 118 -8.75 -24.01 27.96
C MET A 118 -7.65 -24.01 29.02
N LYS A 119 -6.82 -22.96 29.06
CA LYS A 119 -5.78 -22.79 30.09
C LYS A 119 -6.33 -22.76 31.52
N GLN A 120 -7.57 -22.29 31.74
CA GLN A 120 -8.15 -22.10 33.08
C GLN A 120 -8.50 -23.42 33.80
N GLY A 121 -8.51 -24.55 33.11
CA GLY A 121 -8.83 -25.87 33.69
C GLY A 121 -7.92 -27.00 33.21
N ALA A 122 -6.80 -26.68 32.57
CA ALA A 122 -5.91 -27.68 31.99
C ALA A 122 -4.90 -28.24 33.01
N PRO A 123 -4.61 -29.56 32.99
CA PRO A 123 -3.48 -30.16 33.69
C PRO A 123 -2.14 -29.54 33.27
N ASN A 124 -1.15 -29.54 34.16
CA ASN A 124 0.17 -28.96 33.90
C ASN A 124 0.83 -29.46 32.61
N GLU A 125 0.67 -30.74 32.28
CA GLU A 125 1.23 -31.37 31.07
C GLU A 125 0.63 -30.82 29.76
N HIS A 126 -0.58 -30.25 29.81
CA HIS A 126 -1.22 -29.62 28.66
C HIS A 126 -0.99 -28.11 28.60
N LEU A 127 -0.52 -27.48 29.69
CA LEU A 127 -0.30 -26.03 29.73
C LEU A 127 0.80 -25.58 28.77
N GLU A 128 1.89 -26.36 28.64
CA GLU A 128 2.98 -26.04 27.70
C GLU A 128 2.49 -26.04 26.25
N LEU A 129 1.72 -27.06 25.85
CA LEU A 129 1.14 -27.15 24.51
C LEU A 129 0.17 -25.99 24.24
N ILE A 130 -0.70 -25.66 25.20
CA ILE A 130 -1.66 -24.55 25.09
C ILE A 130 -0.91 -23.21 24.93
N ASN A 131 0.13 -22.97 25.72
CA ASN A 131 0.93 -21.74 25.61
C ASN A 131 1.62 -21.64 24.24
N ALA A 132 2.20 -22.73 23.72
CA ALA A 132 2.81 -22.74 22.39
C ALA A 132 1.79 -22.40 21.28
N HIS A 133 0.56 -22.92 21.37
CA HIS A 133 -0.51 -22.56 20.43
C HIS A 133 -0.97 -21.10 20.58
N ILE A 134 -0.97 -20.54 21.80
CA ILE A 134 -1.26 -19.12 22.03
C ILE A 134 -0.20 -18.26 21.35
N GLU A 135 1.08 -18.52 21.61
CA GLU A 135 2.20 -17.78 21.01
C GLU A 135 2.18 -17.85 19.48
N HIS A 136 1.94 -19.04 18.92
CA HIS A 136 1.82 -19.20 17.48
C HIS A 136 0.61 -18.42 16.92
N THR A 137 -0.54 -18.49 17.57
CA THR A 137 -1.74 -17.74 17.16
C THR A 137 -1.50 -16.22 17.21
N GLU A 138 -0.81 -15.72 18.24
CA GLU A 138 -0.41 -14.31 18.35
C GLU A 138 0.54 -13.90 17.22
N SER A 139 1.51 -14.75 16.87
CA SER A 139 2.39 -14.54 15.73
C SER A 139 1.61 -14.42 14.41
N LEU A 140 0.62 -15.30 14.18
CA LEU A 140 -0.23 -15.23 12.98
C LEU A 140 -1.13 -13.98 12.95
N ILE A 141 -1.61 -13.52 14.11
CA ILE A 141 -2.35 -12.25 14.22
C ILE A 141 -1.43 -11.07 13.86
N LYS A 142 -0.19 -11.06 14.37
CA LYS A 142 0.81 -10.04 14.03
C LYS A 142 1.13 -10.05 12.53
N LYS A 143 1.28 -11.24 11.92
CA LYS A 143 1.45 -11.39 10.47
C LYS A 143 0.29 -10.80 9.68
N CYS A 144 -0.97 -11.08 10.05
CA CYS A 144 -2.14 -10.48 9.40
C CYS A 144 -2.13 -8.95 9.47
N PHE A 145 -1.76 -8.39 10.64
CA PHE A 145 -1.62 -6.94 10.82
C PHE A 145 -0.53 -6.37 9.89
N ASN A 146 0.65 -7.00 9.83
CA ASN A 146 1.75 -6.58 8.98
C ASN A 146 1.46 -6.68 7.49
N LEU A 147 0.70 -7.69 7.06
CA LEU A 147 0.26 -7.81 5.67
C LEU A 147 -0.58 -6.61 5.26
N LYS A 148 -1.56 -6.24 6.10
CA LYS A 148 -2.43 -5.08 5.90
C LYS A 148 -1.63 -3.79 5.82
N ILE A 149 -0.83 -3.50 6.84
CA ILE A 149 -0.04 -2.26 6.92
C ILE A 149 0.93 -2.17 5.74
N GLY A 150 1.69 -3.24 5.47
CA GLY A 150 2.65 -3.24 4.36
C GLY A 150 1.96 -3.11 2.99
N GLY A 151 0.72 -3.58 2.83
CA GLY A 151 -0.08 -3.34 1.62
C GLY A 151 -0.39 -1.86 1.42
N GLN A 152 -0.87 -1.19 2.46
CA GLN A 152 -1.19 0.26 2.42
C GLN A 152 0.07 1.11 2.20
N LEU A 153 1.17 0.77 2.87
CA LEU A 153 2.46 1.43 2.69
C LEU A 153 3.00 1.25 1.26
N LEU A 154 2.81 0.08 0.66
CA LEU A 154 3.35 -0.19 -0.68
C LEU A 154 2.56 0.56 -1.74
N VAL A 155 1.23 0.61 -1.64
CA VAL A 155 0.41 1.37 -2.59
C VAL A 155 0.75 2.86 -2.53
N THR A 156 0.85 3.43 -1.33
CA THR A 156 1.21 4.85 -1.16
C THR A 156 2.59 5.17 -1.73
N GLU A 157 3.56 4.26 -1.55
CA GLU A 157 4.89 4.38 -2.13
C GLU A 157 4.87 4.31 -3.66
N VAL A 158 4.33 3.23 -4.23
CA VAL A 158 4.27 3.01 -5.68
C VAL A 158 3.46 4.13 -6.37
N GLY A 159 2.35 4.57 -5.75
CA GLY A 159 1.56 5.71 -6.21
C GLY A 159 2.36 7.00 -6.23
N GLY A 160 3.10 7.30 -5.15
CA GLY A 160 3.97 8.47 -5.08
C GLY A 160 5.09 8.43 -6.14
N LEU A 161 5.75 7.29 -6.31
CA LEU A 161 6.80 7.10 -7.31
C LEU A 161 6.27 7.29 -8.73
N HIS A 162 5.07 6.75 -9.02
CA HIS A 162 4.41 6.94 -10.29
C HIS A 162 4.16 8.42 -10.61
N PHE A 163 3.63 9.21 -9.67
CA PHE A 163 3.40 10.63 -9.92
C PHE A 163 4.69 11.42 -10.08
N ILE A 164 5.77 11.04 -9.39
CA ILE A 164 7.10 11.61 -9.61
C ILE A 164 7.58 11.35 -11.06
N ASP A 165 7.50 10.10 -11.50
CA ASP A 165 7.92 9.72 -12.86
C ASP A 165 7.03 10.39 -13.92
N GLU A 166 5.73 10.53 -13.65
CA GLU A 166 4.78 11.23 -14.52
C GLU A 166 5.11 12.72 -14.64
N ILE A 167 5.39 13.41 -13.54
CA ILE A 167 5.82 14.82 -13.54
C ILE A 167 7.11 14.99 -14.34
N LEU A 168 8.12 14.15 -14.09
CA LEU A 168 9.40 14.21 -14.80
C LEU A 168 9.23 13.95 -16.30
N LYS A 169 8.36 13.01 -16.67
CA LYS A 169 8.02 12.73 -18.05
C LYS A 169 7.34 13.95 -18.71
N GLN A 170 6.31 14.51 -18.08
CA GLN A 170 5.59 15.67 -18.61
C GLN A 170 6.54 16.87 -18.79
N ILE A 171 7.45 17.13 -17.85
CA ILE A 171 8.48 18.18 -17.97
C ILE A 171 9.42 17.91 -19.17
N LYS A 172 9.89 16.67 -19.32
CA LYS A 172 10.79 16.29 -20.42
C LYS A 172 10.11 16.37 -21.79
N ASP A 173 8.85 15.96 -21.88
CA ASP A 173 8.05 15.97 -23.11
C ASP A 173 7.78 17.41 -23.60
N ASN A 174 7.88 18.41 -22.71
CA ASN A 174 7.84 19.84 -23.05
C ASN A 174 9.24 20.43 -23.35
N GLU A 175 10.23 19.57 -23.65
CA GLU A 175 11.61 19.97 -23.98
C GLU A 175 12.36 20.74 -22.87
N ILE A 176 11.78 20.81 -21.66
CA ILE A 176 12.45 21.33 -20.47
C ILE A 176 13.39 20.24 -19.95
N ASN A 177 14.54 20.08 -20.60
CA ASN A 177 15.48 18.99 -20.29
C ASN A 177 16.96 19.43 -20.29
N SER A 178 17.22 20.73 -20.22
CA SER A 178 18.58 21.25 -20.29
C SER A 178 19.33 21.08 -18.96
N LEU A 179 20.35 20.23 -18.97
CA LEU A 179 21.32 20.08 -17.87
C LEU A 179 22.13 21.36 -17.57
N THR A 180 21.95 22.44 -18.33
CA THR A 180 22.59 23.74 -18.10
C THR A 180 21.64 24.81 -17.54
N HIS A 181 20.34 24.54 -17.48
CA HIS A 181 19.37 25.49 -16.92
C HIS A 181 19.26 25.32 -15.40
N GLU A 182 19.69 26.33 -14.64
CA GLU A 182 19.81 26.28 -13.17
C GLU A 182 18.49 25.86 -12.49
N ASN A 183 17.36 26.46 -12.88
CA ASN A 183 16.04 26.10 -12.36
C ASN A 183 15.67 24.63 -12.62
N TYR A 184 16.04 24.06 -13.77
CA TYR A 184 15.77 22.66 -14.08
C TYR A 184 16.66 21.70 -13.27
N ILE A 185 17.95 22.04 -13.10
CA ILE A 185 18.86 21.28 -12.23
C ILE A 185 18.32 21.25 -10.80
N GLN A 186 17.89 22.41 -10.29
CA GLN A 186 17.31 22.49 -8.96
C GLN A 186 15.98 21.73 -8.86
N PHE A 187 15.13 21.81 -9.88
CA PHE A 187 13.88 21.07 -9.93
C PHE A 187 14.13 19.57 -9.86
N LYS A 188 15.04 19.05 -10.71
CA LYS A 188 15.39 17.64 -10.74
C LYS A 188 15.95 17.16 -9.39
N LYS A 189 16.87 17.92 -8.79
CA LYS A 189 17.40 17.59 -7.46
C LYS A 189 16.30 17.48 -6.40
N ASN A 190 15.35 18.42 -6.38
CA ASN A 190 14.26 18.35 -5.40
C ASN A 190 13.28 17.22 -5.73
N MET A 191 13.08 16.86 -7.00
CA MET A 191 12.30 15.67 -7.37
C MET A 191 12.98 14.37 -6.92
N ASP A 192 14.32 14.30 -7.01
CA ASP A 192 15.10 13.17 -6.47
C ASP A 192 14.96 13.09 -4.94
N ASP A 193 15.06 14.23 -4.22
CA ASP A 193 14.79 14.29 -2.77
C ASP A 193 13.37 13.79 -2.44
N LEU A 194 12.36 14.19 -3.22
CA LEU A 194 10.99 13.71 -3.06
C LEU A 194 10.88 12.20 -3.31
N LYS A 195 11.63 11.66 -4.28
CA LYS A 195 11.66 10.22 -4.58
C LYS A 195 12.24 9.42 -3.42
N GLU A 196 13.33 9.89 -2.82
CA GLU A 196 13.92 9.30 -1.62
C GLU A 196 12.94 9.35 -0.44
N LEU A 197 12.27 10.49 -0.23
CA LEU A 197 11.28 10.64 0.83
C LEU A 197 10.07 9.73 0.63
N VAL A 198 9.54 9.62 -0.59
CA VAL A 198 8.45 8.68 -0.91
C VAL A 198 8.88 7.24 -0.66
N SER A 199 10.14 6.90 -0.91
CA SER A 199 10.69 5.55 -0.70
C SER A 199 11.12 5.26 0.73
N MET A 200 10.98 6.21 1.66
CA MET A 200 11.43 6.03 3.04
C MET A 200 10.71 4.85 3.71
N TYR A 201 11.44 4.09 4.53
CA TYR A 201 10.91 2.96 5.29
C TYR A 201 10.16 1.92 4.42
N SER A 202 10.61 1.75 3.17
CA SER A 202 9.89 0.98 2.16
C SER A 202 9.49 -0.41 2.65
N PRO A 203 8.22 -0.83 2.49
CA PRO A 203 7.76 -2.18 2.81
C PRO A 203 8.41 -3.26 1.94
N GLN A 204 9.12 -2.88 0.87
CA GLN A 204 9.95 -3.79 0.08
C GLN A 204 11.24 -4.17 0.82
N SER A 205 11.71 -3.30 1.73
CA SER A 205 12.97 -3.47 2.48
C SER A 205 12.78 -3.87 3.94
N ALA A 206 11.57 -3.72 4.49
CA ALA A 206 11.29 -3.96 5.91
C ALA A 206 10.88 -5.41 6.19
N GLN A 207 11.67 -6.10 7.03
CA GLN A 207 11.28 -7.37 7.64
C GLN A 207 10.31 -7.12 8.81
N GLU A 208 9.04 -7.42 8.57
CA GLU A 208 7.96 -7.77 9.51
C GLU A 208 7.66 -6.90 10.75
N ASP A 209 8.43 -5.87 11.15
CA ASP A 209 8.09 -5.05 12.32
C ASP A 209 8.05 -3.56 12.04
N TYR A 210 6.90 -3.09 11.55
CA TYR A 210 6.72 -1.68 11.17
C TYR A 210 6.71 -0.72 12.36
N VAL A 211 6.50 -1.22 13.58
CA VAL A 211 6.46 -0.40 14.81
C VAL A 211 7.85 0.10 15.18
N SER A 212 8.91 -0.62 14.85
CA SER A 212 10.29 -0.27 15.20
C SER A 212 11.02 0.54 14.13
N LEU A 213 10.44 0.73 12.95
CA LEU A 213 11.12 1.37 11.80
C LEU A 213 11.34 2.89 11.98
N CYS A 214 10.43 3.56 12.68
CA CYS A 214 10.46 5.02 12.82
C CYS A 214 9.72 5.49 14.06
N SER A 215 10.11 6.64 14.59
CA SER A 215 9.37 7.34 15.64
C SER A 215 8.34 8.32 15.05
N ARG A 216 7.39 8.75 15.89
CA ARG A 216 6.44 9.81 15.53
C ARG A 216 7.14 11.10 15.11
N LYS A 217 8.26 11.42 15.76
CA LYS A 217 9.07 12.59 15.46
C LYS A 217 9.69 12.48 14.06
N ASP A 218 10.24 11.31 13.71
CA ASP A 218 10.85 11.09 12.40
C ASP A 218 9.83 11.33 11.28
N ILE A 219 8.60 10.82 11.41
CA ILE A 219 7.54 11.04 10.41
C ILE A 219 7.19 12.53 10.27
N VAL A 220 7.14 13.29 11.36
CA VAL A 220 6.92 14.75 11.31
C VAL A 220 8.07 15.46 10.59
N ASP A 221 9.31 15.13 10.92
CA ASP A 221 10.51 15.71 10.31
C ASP A 221 10.56 15.41 8.80
N LYS A 222 10.20 14.18 8.41
CA LYS A 222 10.08 13.78 7.00
C LYS A 222 8.95 14.48 6.26
N ARG A 223 7.80 14.74 6.90
CA ARG A 223 6.74 15.59 6.33
C ARG A 223 7.20 17.01 6.08
N GLN A 224 7.98 17.59 6.99
CA GLN A 224 8.54 18.92 6.80
C GLN A 224 9.55 18.96 5.66
N GLN A 225 10.44 17.97 5.57
CA GLN A 225 11.40 17.82 4.46
C GLN A 225 10.67 17.69 3.12
N PHE A 226 9.63 16.85 3.06
CA PHE A 226 8.80 16.70 1.86
C PHE A 226 8.16 18.02 1.45
N ASN A 227 7.49 18.72 2.37
CA ASN A 227 6.85 19.99 2.05
C ASN A 227 7.84 21.05 1.57
N LYS A 228 9.07 21.05 2.09
CA LYS A 228 10.14 21.94 1.61
C LYS A 228 10.48 21.65 0.14
N SER A 229 10.87 20.42 -0.19
CA SER A 229 11.24 20.06 -1.57
C SER A 229 10.04 20.18 -2.52
N PHE A 230 8.84 19.80 -2.07
CA PHE A 230 7.59 19.93 -2.81
C PHE A 230 7.27 21.36 -3.20
N ASN A 231 7.36 22.30 -2.25
CA ASN A 231 7.09 23.71 -2.52
C ASN A 231 8.15 24.33 -3.44
N VAL A 232 9.41 23.93 -3.32
CA VAL A 232 10.47 24.34 -4.25
C VAL A 232 10.15 23.85 -5.67
N CYS A 233 9.79 22.57 -5.85
CA CYS A 233 9.40 22.03 -7.15
C CYS A 233 8.21 22.78 -7.75
N LYS A 234 7.16 23.07 -6.97
CA LYS A 234 6.00 23.83 -7.44
C LYS A 234 6.35 25.27 -7.82
N SER A 235 7.23 25.93 -7.06
CA SER A 235 7.70 27.27 -7.40
C SER A 235 8.48 27.28 -8.71
N LEU A 236 9.36 26.30 -8.92
CA LEU A 236 10.15 26.17 -10.14
C LEU A 236 9.28 25.84 -11.36
N LEU A 237 8.23 25.01 -11.18
CA LEU A 237 7.23 24.76 -12.21
C LEU A 237 6.56 26.07 -12.69
N HIS A 238 6.17 26.93 -11.74
CA HIS A 238 5.57 28.21 -12.08
C HIS A 238 6.55 29.13 -12.81
N SER A 239 7.84 29.12 -12.44
CA SER A 239 8.89 29.83 -13.17
C SER A 239 8.98 29.36 -14.63
N PHE A 240 8.94 28.05 -14.89
CA PHE A 240 8.93 27.54 -16.28
C PHE A 240 7.72 28.05 -17.09
N SER A 241 6.54 28.15 -16.45
CA SER A 241 5.35 28.72 -17.07
C SER A 241 5.52 30.21 -17.39
N GLN A 242 6.07 30.99 -16.45
CA GLN A 242 6.36 32.42 -16.64
C GLN A 242 7.41 32.67 -17.75
N ASP A 243 8.39 31.78 -17.87
CA ASP A 243 9.42 31.82 -18.92
C ASP A 243 8.87 31.39 -20.29
N GLY A 244 7.58 31.01 -20.38
CA GLY A 244 6.92 30.56 -21.60
C GLY A 244 7.33 29.16 -22.05
N LEU A 245 8.02 28.40 -21.19
CA LEU A 245 8.49 27.05 -21.46
C LEU A 245 7.40 25.99 -21.26
N LEU A 246 6.28 26.36 -20.65
CA LEU A 246 5.18 25.46 -20.34
C LEU A 246 3.84 26.08 -20.71
N ALA A 247 3.01 25.34 -21.45
CA ALA A 247 1.64 25.74 -21.73
C ALA A 247 0.75 25.64 -20.47
N SER A 248 -0.27 26.49 -20.37
CA SER A 248 -1.12 26.59 -19.16
C SER A 248 -1.91 25.30 -18.86
N ASP A 249 -2.38 24.60 -19.88
CA ASP A 249 -3.05 23.30 -19.75
C ASP A 249 -2.11 22.21 -19.21
N MET A 250 -0.85 22.22 -19.67
CA MET A 250 0.19 21.34 -19.15
C MET A 250 0.59 21.69 -17.72
N GLU A 251 0.64 22.97 -17.36
CA GLU A 251 0.86 23.41 -15.97
C GLU A 251 -0.19 22.80 -15.04
N GLN A 252 -1.47 22.84 -15.44
CA GLN A 252 -2.55 22.27 -14.64
C GLN A 252 -2.45 20.75 -14.51
N SER A 253 -2.08 20.04 -15.60
CA SER A 253 -1.83 18.60 -15.55
C SER A 253 -0.72 18.25 -14.56
N ILE A 254 0.44 18.92 -14.65
CA ILE A 254 1.57 18.67 -13.76
C ILE A 254 1.22 19.02 -12.31
N LEU A 255 0.50 20.12 -12.08
CA LEU A 255 0.02 20.51 -10.75
C LEU A 255 -0.93 19.46 -10.16
N MET A 256 -1.76 18.81 -10.98
CA MET A 256 -2.60 17.73 -10.53
C MET A 256 -1.76 16.53 -10.07
N SER A 257 -0.76 16.11 -10.86
CA SER A 257 0.19 15.05 -10.45
C SER A 257 0.94 15.41 -9.16
N PHE A 258 1.34 16.68 -8.96
CA PHE A 258 1.90 17.14 -7.68
C PHE A 258 0.90 17.00 -6.52
N ASN A 259 -0.36 17.40 -6.69
CA ASN A 259 -1.36 17.24 -5.63
C ASN A 259 -1.54 15.77 -5.25
N ASN A 260 -1.54 14.87 -6.24
CA ASN A 260 -1.64 13.44 -6.00
C ASN A 260 -0.39 12.88 -5.31
N LEU A 261 0.81 13.33 -5.69
CA LEU A 261 2.06 12.98 -5.01
C LEU A 261 2.02 13.36 -3.52
N GLN A 262 1.63 14.60 -3.19
CA GLN A 262 1.47 15.04 -1.80
C GLN A 262 0.46 14.18 -1.06
N HIS A 263 -0.65 13.87 -1.71
CA HIS A 263 -1.69 13.05 -1.13
C HIS A 263 -1.21 11.62 -0.81
N MET A 264 -0.53 10.96 -1.74
CA MET A 264 0.06 9.63 -1.56
C MET A 264 1.09 9.63 -0.41
N PHE A 265 1.99 10.62 -0.39
CA PHE A 265 3.00 10.73 0.64
C PHE A 265 2.39 10.98 2.03
N PHE A 266 1.38 11.86 2.14
CA PHE A 266 0.72 12.13 3.42
C PHE A 266 -0.04 10.90 3.92
N ALA A 267 -0.70 10.17 3.04
CA ALA A 267 -1.33 8.91 3.40
C ALA A 267 -0.32 7.87 3.88
N LYS A 268 0.87 7.78 3.26
CA LYS A 268 1.96 6.92 3.74
C LYS A 268 2.33 7.26 5.19
N CYS A 269 2.53 8.54 5.47
CA CYS A 269 2.80 9.02 6.83
C CYS A 269 1.65 8.76 7.80
N ASP A 270 0.39 8.88 7.38
CA ASP A 270 -0.77 8.57 8.23
C ASP A 270 -0.81 7.09 8.61
N VAL A 271 -0.48 6.20 7.68
CA VAL A 271 -0.34 4.76 7.98
C VAL A 271 0.73 4.54 9.05
N TYR A 272 1.91 5.18 8.94
CA TYR A 272 2.92 5.10 10.00
C TYR A 272 2.42 5.65 11.33
N PHE A 273 1.73 6.79 11.35
CA PHE A 273 1.14 7.32 12.58
C PHE A 273 0.17 6.34 13.24
N MET A 274 -0.65 5.62 12.45
CA MET A 274 -1.56 4.60 12.99
C MET A 274 -0.82 3.38 13.58
N VAL A 275 0.36 3.04 13.05
CA VAL A 275 1.13 1.88 13.49
C VAL A 275 1.91 2.16 14.78
N ILE A 276 2.41 3.38 14.95
CA ILE A 276 3.24 3.79 16.09
C ILE A 276 2.45 4.37 17.27
N THR A 277 1.11 4.42 17.18
CA THR A 277 0.20 4.88 18.25
C THR A 277 -0.43 3.69 18.95
#